data_AF-Q9H239-F1
#
_entry.id   AF-Q9H239-F1
#
_cell.length_a   1.000
_cell.length_b   1.000
_cell.length_c   1.000
_cell.angle_alpha   90.00
_cell.angle_beta   90.00
_cell.angle_gamma   90.00
#
_symmetry.space_group_name_H-M   'P 1'
#
loop_
_entity.id
_entity.type
_entity.pdbx_description
1 polymer ?
#
loop_
_entity_poly.entity_id
_entity_poly.type
_entity_poly.pdbx_seq_one_letter_code
_entity_poly.pdbx_strand_id
1 'polypeptide(L)'
;MVARVGLLLRALQLLLWGHLDAQPAERGGQELRKEAEAFLEKYGYLNEQVPKAPTSTRFSDAIRAFQWVSQLPVSGVLDRATLRQMTRPRCGVTDTNSYAAWAERISDLFARHRTKMRRKKRFAKQGNKWYKQHLSYRLVNWPEHLPEPAVRGAVRAAFQLWSNVSALEFWEAPATGPADIRLTFFQGDHNDGLGNAFDGPGGALAHAFLPRRGEAHFDQDERWSLSRRRGRNLFVVLAHEIGHTLGLTHSPAPRALMAPYYKRLGRDALLSWDDVLAVQSLYGKPLGGSVAVQLPGKLFTDFETWDSYSPQGRRPETQGPKYCHSSFDAITVDRQQQLYIFKGSHFWEVAADGNVSEPRPLQERWVGLPPNIEAAAVSLNDGDFYFFKGGRCWRFRGPKPVWGLPQLCRAGGLPRHPDAALFFPPLRRLILFKGARYYVLARGGLQVEPYYPRSLQDWGGIPEEVSGALPRPDGSIIFFRDDRYWRLDQAKLQATTSGRWATELPWMGCWHANSGSALF
;
A
#
# COMPACT_ATOMS: atom_id res chain seq x y z
N MET A 1 -56.45 64.71 2.51
CA MET A 1 -56.76 64.79 3.96
C MET A 1 -56.33 63.44 4.55
N VAL A 2 -55.36 63.36 5.48
CA VAL A 2 -55.48 63.65 6.94
C VAL A 2 -56.43 62.62 7.58
N ALA A 3 -56.02 61.73 8.50
CA ALA A 3 -54.71 61.57 9.18
C ALA A 3 -54.40 60.15 9.72
N ARG A 4 -53.10 59.92 9.96
CA ARG A 4 -52.47 59.17 11.08
C ARG A 4 -53.21 58.00 11.75
N VAL A 5 -52.56 56.83 11.67
CA VAL A 5 -52.09 56.08 12.86
C VAL A 5 -50.60 55.84 12.67
N GLY A 6 -49.80 55.75 13.74
CA GLY A 6 -48.38 55.45 13.62
C GLY A 6 -47.76 54.96 14.93
N LEU A 7 -46.65 54.24 14.80
CA LEU A 7 -45.75 53.89 15.90
C LEU A 7 -44.32 53.75 15.35
N LEU A 8 -43.37 54.43 15.98
CA LEU A 8 -41.95 54.38 15.65
C LEU A 8 -41.29 53.23 16.42
N LEU A 9 -40.36 52.51 15.78
CA LEU A 9 -39.00 52.20 16.29
C LEU A 9 -38.30 51.13 15.45
N ARG A 10 -36.95 51.22 15.39
CA ARG A 10 -35.98 50.30 14.75
C ARG A 10 -36.02 50.25 13.21
N ALA A 11 -34.88 50.17 12.51
CA ALA A 11 -33.48 50.47 12.90
C ALA A 11 -32.63 50.77 11.66
N LEU A 12 -31.56 51.55 11.82
CA LEU A 12 -30.46 51.58 10.86
C LEU A 12 -29.67 50.26 10.94
N GLN A 13 -29.57 49.52 9.83
CA GLN A 13 -28.36 48.78 9.40
C GLN A 13 -28.61 48.13 8.04
N LEU A 14 -28.06 48.70 6.97
CA LEU A 14 -28.15 48.19 5.59
C LEU A 14 -26.76 48.00 4.93
N LEU A 15 -25.70 47.94 5.75
CA LEU A 15 -24.30 47.88 5.33
C LEU A 15 -23.47 46.95 6.22
N LEU A 16 -23.82 45.65 6.30
CA LEU A 16 -22.97 44.65 6.99
C LEU A 16 -23.21 43.16 6.62
N TRP A 17 -24.01 42.86 5.58
CA TRP A 17 -24.21 41.47 5.11
C TRP A 17 -23.38 41.21 3.84
N GLY A 18 -22.14 40.74 4.02
CA GLY A 18 -21.27 40.44 2.86
C GLY A 18 -19.87 39.86 3.13
N HIS A 19 -19.54 39.39 4.34
CA HIS A 19 -18.14 39.06 4.69
C HIS A 19 -17.88 37.81 5.56
N LEU A 20 -18.87 36.94 5.81
CA LEU A 20 -18.74 35.87 6.82
C LEU A 20 -18.46 34.44 6.31
N ASP A 21 -18.63 34.14 5.01
CA ASP A 21 -18.43 32.78 4.47
C ASP A 21 -17.04 32.49 3.85
N ALA A 22 -16.14 33.48 3.81
CA ALA A 22 -14.83 33.30 3.14
C ALA A 22 -13.81 32.50 3.98
N GLN A 23 -13.84 32.64 5.31
CA GLN A 23 -12.78 32.16 6.20
C GLN A 23 -12.54 30.63 6.19
N PRO A 24 -13.55 29.75 6.12
CA PRO A 24 -13.30 28.30 6.12
C PRO A 24 -12.52 27.83 4.89
N ALA A 25 -12.81 28.40 3.73
CA ALA A 25 -12.19 28.03 2.45
C ALA A 25 -10.73 28.50 2.37
N GLU A 26 -10.45 29.76 2.75
CA GLU A 26 -9.06 30.27 2.77
C GLU A 26 -8.19 29.52 3.79
N ARG A 27 -8.73 29.20 4.98
CA ARG A 27 -7.99 28.49 6.02
C ARG A 27 -7.58 27.08 5.57
N GLY A 28 -8.50 26.32 4.99
CA GLY A 28 -8.19 25.01 4.41
C GLY A 28 -7.20 25.10 3.23
N GLY A 29 -7.28 26.17 2.42
CA GLY A 29 -6.32 26.45 1.35
C GLY A 29 -4.90 26.75 1.84
N GLN A 30 -4.75 27.48 2.95
CA GLN A 30 -3.44 27.71 3.58
C GLN A 30 -2.86 26.45 4.22
N GLU A 31 -3.71 25.62 4.83
CA GLU A 31 -3.29 24.38 5.51
C GLU A 31 -2.80 23.33 4.50
N LEU A 32 -3.57 23.06 3.45
CA LEU A 32 -3.16 22.23 2.30
C LEU A 32 -1.89 22.74 1.62
N ARG A 33 -1.68 24.06 1.58
CA ARG A 33 -0.43 24.64 1.05
C ARG A 33 0.76 24.34 1.94
N LYS A 34 0.65 24.41 3.26
CA LYS A 34 1.73 24.06 4.20
C LYS A 34 2.10 22.58 4.12
N GLU A 35 1.10 21.69 4.05
CA GLU A 35 1.33 20.25 3.82
C GLU A 35 2.12 20.02 2.51
N ALA A 36 1.73 20.71 1.44
CA ALA A 36 2.43 20.63 0.15
C ALA A 36 3.85 21.24 0.19
N GLU A 37 4.08 22.34 0.93
CA GLU A 37 5.41 22.93 1.13
C GLU A 37 6.34 21.96 1.88
N ALA A 38 5.89 21.39 3.00
CA ALA A 38 6.64 20.39 3.76
C ALA A 38 6.92 19.11 2.94
N PHE A 39 5.96 18.63 2.13
CA PHE A 39 6.18 17.53 1.19
C PHE A 39 7.26 17.86 0.15
N LEU A 40 7.19 19.05 -0.45
CA LEU A 40 8.15 19.48 -1.47
C LEU A 40 9.55 19.69 -0.87
N GLU A 41 9.66 20.08 0.39
CA GLU A 41 10.93 20.13 1.14
C GLU A 41 11.47 18.72 1.41
N LYS A 42 10.70 17.83 2.07
CA LYS A 42 11.11 16.43 2.37
C LYS A 42 11.61 15.67 1.13
N TYR A 43 11.03 15.91 -0.04
CA TYR A 43 11.42 15.23 -1.29
C TYR A 43 12.37 16.02 -2.21
N GLY A 44 12.91 17.17 -1.77
CA GLY A 44 13.98 17.89 -2.47
C GLY A 44 13.56 18.75 -3.67
N TYR A 45 12.28 19.13 -3.74
CA TYR A 45 11.75 20.09 -4.72
C TYR A 45 11.84 21.55 -4.24
N LEU A 46 11.87 21.75 -2.92
CA LEU A 46 12.21 22.99 -2.24
C LEU A 46 13.47 22.78 -1.36
N ASN A 47 13.99 23.85 -0.76
CA ASN A 47 15.18 23.81 0.08
C ASN A 47 14.86 24.34 1.49
N GLU A 48 14.97 23.46 2.48
CA GLU A 48 14.76 23.69 3.92
C GLU A 48 15.55 24.91 4.46
N GLN A 49 16.70 25.24 3.85
CA GLN A 49 17.59 26.31 4.31
C GLN A 49 17.08 27.74 4.04
N VAL A 50 15.83 27.92 3.58
CA VAL A 50 15.23 29.24 3.32
C VAL A 50 14.22 29.57 4.42
N PRO A 51 14.55 30.39 5.43
CA PRO A 51 13.67 30.69 6.58
C PRO A 51 12.49 31.65 6.25
N LYS A 52 12.06 31.68 4.98
CA LYS A 52 10.92 32.45 4.48
C LYS A 52 10.18 31.58 3.47
N ALA A 53 8.86 31.49 3.63
CA ALA A 53 7.98 30.70 2.76
C ALA A 53 8.26 30.97 1.26
N PRO A 54 8.19 29.94 0.40
CA PRO A 54 8.59 30.06 -1.00
C PRO A 54 7.70 31.06 -1.75
N THR A 55 8.34 31.87 -2.60
CA THR A 55 7.62 32.74 -3.54
C THR A 55 6.68 31.92 -4.40
N SER A 56 5.55 32.51 -4.82
CA SER A 56 4.54 31.85 -5.66
C SER A 56 5.15 31.18 -6.90
N THR A 57 6.13 31.82 -7.53
CA THR A 57 6.91 31.25 -8.64
C THR A 57 7.67 29.99 -8.23
N ARG A 58 8.50 30.04 -7.17
CA ARG A 58 9.28 28.89 -6.70
C ARG A 58 8.40 27.71 -6.29
N PHE A 59 7.30 27.99 -5.59
CA PHE A 59 6.32 26.96 -5.25
C PHE A 59 5.68 26.33 -6.50
N SER A 60 5.30 27.15 -7.48
CA SER A 60 4.73 26.67 -8.74
C SER A 60 5.74 25.83 -9.55
N ASP A 61 7.02 26.19 -9.57
CA ASP A 61 8.07 25.43 -10.24
C ASP A 61 8.41 24.11 -9.54
N ALA A 62 8.41 24.10 -8.20
CA ALA A 62 8.52 22.88 -7.40
C ALA A 62 7.35 21.91 -7.69
N ILE A 63 6.12 22.44 -7.78
CA ILE A 63 4.95 21.66 -8.21
C ILE A 63 5.10 21.13 -9.66
N ARG A 64 5.64 21.91 -10.61
CA ARG A 64 5.90 21.43 -11.99
C ARG A 64 6.87 20.23 -11.99
N ALA A 65 7.95 20.34 -11.24
CA ALA A 65 8.94 19.25 -11.13
C ALA A 65 8.32 18.00 -10.50
N PHE A 66 7.54 18.15 -9.42
CA PHE A 66 6.84 17.06 -8.77
C PHE A 66 5.79 16.38 -9.68
N GLN A 67 5.00 17.18 -10.40
CA GLN A 67 4.02 16.68 -11.37
C GLN A 67 4.70 15.88 -12.48
N TRP A 68 5.83 16.36 -13.00
CA TRP A 68 6.58 15.67 -14.04
C TRP A 68 7.13 14.31 -13.56
N VAL A 69 7.78 14.26 -12.39
CA VAL A 69 8.28 13.00 -11.80
C VAL A 69 7.13 12.02 -11.52
N SER A 70 5.98 12.55 -11.09
CA SER A 70 4.76 11.77 -10.82
C SER A 70 3.91 11.41 -12.05
N GLN A 71 4.34 11.81 -13.25
CA GLN A 71 3.60 11.61 -14.51
C GLN A 71 2.17 12.19 -14.49
N LEU A 72 1.99 13.32 -13.80
CA LEU A 72 0.77 14.14 -13.80
C LEU A 72 0.84 15.22 -14.90
N PRO A 73 -0.30 15.80 -15.32
CA PRO A 73 -0.32 16.99 -16.15
C PRO A 73 0.46 18.14 -15.50
N VAL A 74 1.50 18.62 -16.17
CA VAL A 74 2.40 19.65 -15.62
C VAL A 74 1.77 21.03 -15.74
N SER A 75 1.16 21.51 -14.66
CA SER A 75 0.51 22.81 -14.55
C SER A 75 1.30 23.79 -13.67
N GLY A 76 1.96 23.30 -12.62
CA GLY A 76 2.48 24.13 -11.53
C GLY A 76 1.39 24.63 -10.57
N VAL A 77 0.22 23.99 -10.58
CA VAL A 77 -0.93 24.27 -9.71
C VAL A 77 -1.15 23.10 -8.76
N LEU A 78 -1.40 23.38 -7.48
CA LEU A 78 -1.71 22.38 -6.45
C LEU A 78 -3.14 21.84 -6.62
N ASP A 79 -3.37 21.09 -7.70
CA ASP A 79 -4.69 20.53 -8.01
C ASP A 79 -5.01 19.26 -7.20
N ARG A 80 -6.28 18.81 -7.27
CA ARG A 80 -6.75 17.63 -6.55
C ARG A 80 -6.06 16.34 -6.97
N ALA A 81 -5.51 16.23 -8.19
CA ALA A 81 -4.73 15.04 -8.59
C ALA A 81 -3.33 15.07 -7.95
N THR A 82 -2.70 16.24 -7.96
CA THR A 82 -1.40 16.54 -7.31
C THR A 82 -1.45 16.23 -5.82
N LEU A 83 -2.44 16.76 -5.09
CA LEU A 83 -2.64 16.47 -3.66
C LEU A 83 -2.87 14.98 -3.36
N ARG A 84 -3.72 14.30 -4.15
CA ARG A 84 -3.96 12.84 -4.00
C ARG A 84 -2.74 11.99 -4.33
N GLN A 85 -1.79 12.52 -5.09
CA GLN A 85 -0.53 11.84 -5.39
C GLN A 85 0.50 12.06 -4.27
N MET A 86 0.54 13.25 -3.65
CA MET A 86 1.35 13.53 -2.46
C MET A 86 1.01 12.58 -1.29
N THR A 87 -0.27 12.27 -1.07
CA THR A 87 -0.73 11.39 0.04
C THR A 87 -0.58 9.87 -0.22
N ARG A 88 0.10 9.45 -1.29
CA ARG A 88 0.34 8.02 -1.57
C ARG A 88 1.65 7.52 -0.95
N PRO A 89 1.68 6.27 -0.45
CA PRO A 89 2.90 5.67 0.09
C PRO A 89 4.01 5.60 -0.97
N ARG A 90 5.23 5.99 -0.56
CA ARG A 90 6.42 6.10 -1.41
C ARG A 90 7.71 5.78 -0.64
N CYS A 91 8.83 5.72 -1.36
CA CYS A 91 10.15 5.80 -0.75
C CYS A 91 10.42 7.22 -0.21
N GLY A 92 11.05 7.29 0.96
CA GLY A 92 11.48 8.50 1.66
C GLY A 92 12.65 9.24 0.99
N VAL A 93 13.39 8.58 0.08
CA VAL A 93 14.53 9.19 -0.62
C VAL A 93 14.05 10.38 -1.47
N THR A 94 14.83 11.48 -1.46
CA THR A 94 14.52 12.69 -2.24
C THR A 94 14.50 12.42 -3.75
N ASP A 95 13.64 13.11 -4.48
CA ASP A 95 13.57 13.00 -5.95
C ASP A 95 14.69 13.79 -6.67
N THR A 96 15.51 14.52 -5.91
CA THR A 96 16.64 15.35 -6.35
C THR A 96 17.52 14.64 -7.40
N ASN A 97 17.87 15.36 -8.47
CA ASN A 97 18.68 14.87 -9.61
C ASN A 97 18.09 13.69 -10.43
N SER A 98 16.95 13.11 -10.06
CA SER A 98 16.36 11.96 -10.77
C SER A 98 16.02 12.28 -12.22
N TYR A 99 15.50 13.49 -12.49
CA TYR A 99 15.31 14.02 -13.85
C TYR A 99 16.61 13.97 -14.67
N ALA A 100 17.70 14.56 -14.15
CA ALA A 100 18.98 14.63 -14.84
C ALA A 100 19.59 13.23 -15.06
N ALA A 101 19.49 12.36 -14.06
CA ALA A 101 19.96 10.98 -14.14
C ALA A 101 19.19 10.14 -15.18
N TRP A 102 17.89 10.35 -15.35
CA TRP A 102 17.09 9.70 -16.38
C TRP A 102 17.34 10.29 -17.78
N ALA A 103 17.36 11.63 -17.90
CA ALA A 103 17.63 12.32 -19.16
C ALA A 103 19.01 11.94 -19.76
N GLU A 104 20.04 11.77 -18.92
CA GLU A 104 21.34 11.23 -19.36
C GLU A 104 21.23 9.79 -19.92
N ARG A 105 20.47 8.88 -19.25
CA ARG A 105 20.27 7.50 -19.73
C ARG A 105 19.58 7.44 -21.08
N ILE A 106 18.49 8.20 -21.24
CA ILE A 106 17.74 8.28 -22.50
C ILE A 106 18.61 8.88 -23.61
N SER A 107 19.38 9.93 -23.30
CA SER A 107 20.29 10.57 -24.26
C SER A 107 21.38 9.61 -24.75
N ASP A 108 22.05 8.85 -23.87
CA ASP A 108 23.05 7.85 -24.29
C ASP A 108 22.43 6.74 -25.17
N LEU A 109 21.21 6.28 -24.83
CA LEU A 109 20.50 5.23 -25.58
C LEU A 109 20.21 5.64 -27.04
N PHE A 110 19.77 6.89 -27.27
CA PHE A 110 19.54 7.40 -28.63
C PHE A 110 20.83 7.89 -29.33
N ALA A 111 21.77 8.49 -28.59
CA ALA A 111 23.03 8.98 -29.14
C ALA A 111 23.93 7.85 -29.67
N ARG A 112 23.77 6.61 -29.19
CA ARG A 112 24.47 5.42 -29.71
C ARG A 112 24.25 5.15 -31.21
N HIS A 113 23.23 5.75 -31.83
CA HIS A 113 23.04 5.74 -33.30
C HIS A 113 23.65 6.94 -34.05
N ARG A 114 24.14 7.99 -33.38
CA ARG A 114 24.76 9.16 -34.01
C ARG A 114 26.01 9.66 -33.28
N THR A 115 27.15 9.46 -33.96
CA THR A 115 28.52 9.95 -33.65
C THR A 115 29.31 9.19 -32.56
N LYS A 116 30.48 8.65 -32.95
CA LYS A 116 31.46 8.01 -32.05
C LYS A 116 32.38 9.02 -31.31
N MET A 117 32.20 10.32 -31.48
CA MET A 117 33.09 11.35 -30.93
C MET A 117 32.35 12.46 -30.18
N ARG A 118 32.08 12.24 -28.89
CA ARG A 118 32.00 13.35 -27.94
C ARG A 118 32.66 12.96 -26.62
N ARG A 119 33.70 13.73 -26.25
CA ARG A 119 34.57 13.48 -25.08
C ARG A 119 33.73 13.47 -23.79
N LYS A 120 33.52 12.30 -23.17
CA LYS A 120 32.80 12.19 -21.88
C LYS A 120 33.40 13.17 -20.86
N LYS A 121 32.55 14.00 -20.23
CA LYS A 121 32.96 14.84 -19.08
C LYS A 121 33.43 13.90 -17.96
N ARG A 122 34.74 13.88 -17.70
CA ARG A 122 35.42 12.86 -16.88
C ARG A 122 35.19 12.98 -15.36
N PHE A 123 34.20 13.77 -14.93
CA PHE A 123 34.03 14.22 -13.54
C PHE A 123 32.57 14.15 -13.04
N ALA A 124 31.66 13.47 -13.75
CA ALA A 124 30.30 13.21 -13.26
C ALA A 124 30.21 11.82 -12.61
N LYS A 125 29.63 11.75 -11.40
CA LYS A 125 29.17 10.52 -10.72
C LYS A 125 30.25 9.45 -10.39
N GLN A 126 31.40 9.87 -9.83
CA GLN A 126 32.30 8.92 -9.13
C GLN A 126 31.87 8.59 -7.69
N GLY A 127 31.03 9.41 -7.05
CA GLY A 127 30.63 9.20 -5.64
C GLY A 127 29.62 8.06 -5.42
N ASN A 128 28.60 7.98 -6.28
CA ASN A 128 27.37 7.24 -6.00
C ASN A 128 27.41 5.74 -6.38
N LYS A 129 28.58 5.10 -6.48
CA LYS A 129 28.64 3.66 -6.82
C LYS A 129 29.70 2.90 -6.01
N TRP A 130 29.49 1.60 -5.85
CA TRP A 130 30.50 0.72 -5.26
C TRP A 130 31.73 0.59 -6.16
N TYR A 131 32.89 0.48 -5.52
CA TYR A 131 34.19 0.30 -6.17
C TYR A 131 34.54 -1.19 -6.39
N LYS A 132 33.73 -2.09 -5.83
CA LYS A 132 33.85 -3.55 -5.91
C LYS A 132 32.50 -4.15 -6.32
N GLN A 133 32.55 -5.37 -6.87
CA GLN A 133 31.37 -6.09 -7.38
C GLN A 133 30.79 -7.08 -6.37
N HIS A 134 31.63 -7.67 -5.51
CA HIS A 134 31.23 -8.54 -4.42
C HIS A 134 30.84 -7.69 -3.20
N LEU A 135 29.57 -7.70 -2.84
CA LEU A 135 28.98 -6.86 -1.78
C LEU A 135 28.38 -7.75 -0.68
N SER A 136 28.74 -7.43 0.56
CA SER A 136 28.23 -8.12 1.75
C SER A 136 26.99 -7.41 2.31
N TYR A 137 25.95 -8.15 2.68
CA TYR A 137 24.73 -7.59 3.25
C TYR A 137 24.40 -8.16 4.64
N ARG A 138 23.67 -7.40 5.46
CA ARG A 138 23.08 -7.89 6.71
C ARG A 138 21.64 -7.42 6.88
N LEU A 139 20.74 -8.34 7.22
CA LEU A 139 19.47 -8.04 7.88
C LEU A 139 19.74 -7.89 9.39
N VAL A 140 19.47 -6.73 9.96
CA VAL A 140 19.81 -6.40 11.37
C VAL A 140 18.70 -6.83 12.33
N ASN A 141 17.45 -6.53 11.96
CA ASN A 141 16.20 -6.89 12.65
C ASN A 141 15.09 -7.04 11.58
N TRP A 142 13.86 -7.34 12.00
CA TRP A 142 12.69 -7.50 11.12
C TRP A 142 11.37 -7.34 11.90
N PRO A 143 10.22 -7.15 11.23
CA PRO A 143 8.92 -7.07 11.90
C PRO A 143 8.54 -8.41 12.54
N GLU A 144 8.26 -8.42 13.84
CA GLU A 144 8.10 -9.66 14.62
C GLU A 144 6.86 -10.48 14.22
N HIS A 145 5.85 -9.84 13.61
CA HIS A 145 4.69 -10.53 13.07
C HIS A 145 4.98 -11.37 11.82
N LEU A 146 6.15 -11.22 11.19
CA LEU A 146 6.61 -12.01 10.04
C LEU A 146 7.65 -13.08 10.47
N PRO A 147 7.57 -14.32 9.94
CA PRO A 147 8.53 -15.36 10.27
C PRO A 147 9.92 -15.06 9.67
N GLU A 148 10.95 -15.04 10.52
CA GLU A 148 12.36 -14.73 10.17
C GLU A 148 12.86 -15.43 8.88
N PRO A 149 12.63 -16.74 8.64
CA PRO A 149 13.10 -17.40 7.41
C PRO A 149 12.51 -16.78 6.14
N ALA A 150 11.26 -16.33 6.20
CA ALA A 150 10.57 -15.73 5.06
C ALA A 150 11.04 -14.30 4.79
N VAL A 151 11.36 -13.52 5.84
CA VAL A 151 11.99 -12.20 5.67
C VAL A 151 13.40 -12.35 5.09
N ARG A 152 14.24 -13.24 5.66
CA ARG A 152 15.59 -13.53 5.12
C ARG A 152 15.54 -14.06 3.68
N GLY A 153 14.54 -14.87 3.34
CA GLY A 153 14.28 -15.32 1.96
C GLY A 153 13.91 -14.18 1.02
N ALA A 154 13.04 -13.27 1.45
CA ALA A 154 12.67 -12.08 0.67
C ALA A 154 13.87 -11.15 0.43
N VAL A 155 14.70 -10.92 1.45
CA VAL A 155 15.97 -10.18 1.35
C VAL A 155 16.89 -10.82 0.31
N ARG A 156 17.14 -12.12 0.40
CA ARG A 156 18.01 -12.86 -0.54
C ARG A 156 17.50 -12.77 -1.98
N ALA A 157 16.21 -12.94 -2.17
CA ALA A 157 15.57 -12.83 -3.49
C ALA A 157 15.62 -11.38 -4.04
N ALA A 158 15.57 -10.36 -3.18
CA ALA A 158 15.65 -8.96 -3.58
C ALA A 158 17.08 -8.58 -4.04
N PHE A 159 18.12 -9.10 -3.38
CA PHE A 159 19.49 -9.02 -3.89
C PHE A 159 19.67 -9.79 -5.21
N GLN A 160 19.07 -10.99 -5.33
CA GLN A 160 19.14 -11.80 -6.55
C GLN A 160 18.54 -11.10 -7.77
N LEU A 161 17.48 -10.29 -7.62
CA LEU A 161 16.96 -9.48 -8.73
C LEU A 161 18.06 -8.61 -9.36
N TRP A 162 18.89 -7.97 -8.54
CA TRP A 162 19.94 -7.07 -9.01
C TRP A 162 21.19 -7.79 -9.52
N SER A 163 21.62 -8.89 -8.89
CA SER A 163 22.76 -9.68 -9.41
C SER A 163 22.43 -10.31 -10.77
N ASN A 164 21.21 -10.83 -10.93
CA ASN A 164 20.81 -11.52 -12.17
C ASN A 164 20.71 -10.60 -13.39
N VAL A 165 20.80 -9.27 -13.22
CA VAL A 165 20.79 -8.28 -14.32
C VAL A 165 22.05 -7.41 -14.38
N SER A 166 23.03 -7.61 -13.50
CA SER A 166 24.28 -6.82 -13.45
C SER A 166 25.51 -7.72 -13.21
N ALA A 167 26.71 -7.14 -13.14
CA ALA A 167 27.91 -7.85 -12.71
C ALA A 167 28.18 -7.67 -11.20
N LEU A 168 27.13 -7.74 -10.37
CA LEU A 168 27.21 -7.69 -8.91
C LEU A 168 26.96 -9.06 -8.30
N GLU A 169 27.64 -9.37 -7.21
CA GLU A 169 27.45 -10.60 -6.43
C GLU A 169 27.22 -10.27 -4.96
N PHE A 170 26.29 -10.97 -4.32
CA PHE A 170 25.82 -10.66 -2.96
C PHE A 170 25.95 -11.86 -2.03
N TRP A 171 26.41 -11.62 -0.80
CA TRP A 171 26.51 -12.63 0.24
C TRP A 171 26.12 -12.08 1.62
N GLU A 172 25.58 -12.94 2.47
CA GLU A 172 25.08 -12.57 3.79
C GLU A 172 26.22 -12.58 4.82
N ALA A 173 26.49 -11.43 5.45
CA ALA A 173 27.59 -11.26 6.39
C ALA A 173 27.28 -11.89 7.76
N PRO A 174 28.21 -12.65 8.37
CA PRO A 174 28.07 -13.15 9.75
C PRO A 174 27.70 -12.03 10.72
N ALA A 175 26.87 -12.31 11.71
CA ALA A 175 26.24 -11.29 12.58
C ALA A 175 27.24 -10.30 13.22
N THR A 176 28.44 -10.76 13.56
CA THR A 176 29.49 -9.99 14.25
C THR A 176 30.42 -9.17 13.34
N GLY A 177 30.39 -9.40 12.02
CA GLY A 177 31.33 -8.73 11.09
C GLY A 177 30.91 -7.31 10.68
N PRO A 178 31.71 -6.61 9.85
CA PRO A 178 31.19 -5.53 9.01
C PRO A 178 30.25 -6.09 7.92
N ALA A 179 29.44 -5.22 7.33
CA ALA A 179 28.67 -5.48 6.11
C ALA A 179 28.66 -4.19 5.26
N ASP A 180 28.71 -4.32 3.93
CA ASP A 180 28.66 -3.17 3.00
C ASP A 180 27.25 -2.59 2.89
N ILE A 181 26.24 -3.45 2.99
CA ILE A 181 24.82 -3.10 2.94
C ILE A 181 24.12 -3.55 4.22
N ARG A 182 23.33 -2.69 4.84
CA ARG A 182 22.61 -2.97 6.10
C ARG A 182 21.13 -2.69 5.91
N LEU A 183 20.29 -3.64 6.29
CA LEU A 183 18.84 -3.56 6.21
C LEU A 183 18.29 -3.57 7.64
N THR A 184 17.64 -2.48 8.06
CA THR A 184 17.20 -2.25 9.45
C THR A 184 15.79 -1.68 9.47
N PHE A 185 14.97 -2.10 10.41
CA PHE A 185 13.62 -1.58 10.65
C PHE A 185 13.64 -0.66 11.87
N PHE A 186 13.01 0.51 11.75
CA PHE A 186 13.00 1.56 12.78
C PHE A 186 11.63 2.24 12.87
N GLN A 187 11.31 2.83 14.03
CA GLN A 187 10.10 3.64 14.24
C GLN A 187 10.50 5.11 14.37
N GLY A 188 9.72 6.04 13.81
CA GLY A 188 9.92 7.49 13.99
C GLY A 188 11.33 8.00 13.65
N ASP A 189 11.87 8.88 14.50
CA ASP A 189 13.27 9.34 14.41
C ASP A 189 14.24 8.25 14.92
N HIS A 190 15.21 7.91 14.07
CA HIS A 190 16.21 6.88 14.30
C HIS A 190 17.64 7.39 14.08
N ASN A 191 17.88 8.68 14.35
CA ASN A 191 19.20 9.33 14.45
C ASN A 191 20.00 9.43 13.13
N ASP A 192 19.35 9.28 11.97
CA ASP A 192 19.96 9.53 10.65
C ASP A 192 19.53 10.88 10.02
N GLY A 193 18.72 11.68 10.73
CA GLY A 193 18.36 13.06 10.42
C GLY A 193 16.84 13.29 10.42
N LEU A 194 16.37 14.42 10.97
CA LEU A 194 14.92 14.68 11.17
C LEU A 194 14.05 14.55 9.91
N GLY A 195 14.56 14.91 8.72
CA GLY A 195 13.84 14.73 7.45
C GLY A 195 13.65 13.26 7.02
N ASN A 196 14.46 12.35 7.56
CA ASN A 196 14.40 10.90 7.35
C ASN A 196 13.52 10.18 8.40
N ALA A 197 13.01 10.89 9.42
CA ALA A 197 12.11 10.29 10.40
C ALA A 197 10.85 9.72 9.72
N PHE A 198 10.44 8.52 10.14
CA PHE A 198 9.25 7.87 9.62
C PHE A 198 7.98 8.53 10.16
N ASP A 199 6.96 8.61 9.31
CA ASP A 199 5.67 9.25 9.59
C ASP A 199 4.57 8.23 10.02
N GLY A 200 4.98 7.00 10.32
CA GLY A 200 4.12 5.87 10.67
C GLY A 200 3.28 5.40 9.47
N PRO A 201 2.26 4.54 9.70
CA PRO A 201 1.57 3.79 8.64
C PRO A 201 1.03 4.68 7.50
N GLY A 202 1.73 4.73 6.37
CA GLY A 202 1.51 5.75 5.35
C GLY A 202 2.75 6.19 4.60
N GLY A 203 3.14 7.45 4.78
CA GLY A 203 3.92 8.28 3.86
C GLY A 203 5.18 7.64 3.28
N ALA A 204 6.25 7.60 4.07
CA ALA A 204 7.56 7.09 3.68
C ALA A 204 7.74 5.64 4.19
N LEU A 205 7.56 4.65 3.31
CA LEU A 205 7.63 3.23 3.70
C LEU A 205 9.03 2.79 4.17
N ALA A 206 10.05 3.42 3.60
CA ALA A 206 11.46 3.09 3.74
C ALA A 206 12.30 4.18 3.06
N HIS A 207 13.60 4.22 3.32
CA HIS A 207 14.59 5.00 2.56
C HIS A 207 15.96 4.33 2.62
N ALA A 208 16.84 4.71 1.69
CA ALA A 208 18.18 4.15 1.64
C ALA A 208 19.26 5.16 1.20
N PHE A 209 20.42 5.01 1.82
CA PHE A 209 21.60 5.82 1.58
C PHE A 209 22.48 5.19 0.50
N LEU A 210 22.79 6.00 -0.52
CA LEU A 210 23.62 5.62 -1.64
C LEU A 210 25.03 5.16 -1.20
N PRO A 211 25.79 4.46 -2.06
CA PRO A 211 27.19 4.15 -1.82
C PRO A 211 27.98 5.42 -1.44
N ARG A 212 28.87 5.39 -0.44
CA ARG A 212 29.37 4.21 0.31
C ARG A 212 28.71 3.98 1.69
N ARG A 213 27.58 4.62 2.01
CA ARG A 213 26.90 4.41 3.30
C ARG A 213 26.15 3.08 3.33
N GLY A 214 25.40 2.75 2.28
CA GLY A 214 24.84 1.40 2.08
C GLY A 214 23.75 0.98 3.08
N GLU A 215 23.17 1.91 3.83
CA GLU A 215 22.12 1.63 4.81
C GLU A 215 20.74 1.78 4.17
N ALA A 216 19.84 0.84 4.41
CA ALA A 216 18.43 0.92 4.04
C ALA A 216 17.58 0.72 5.30
N HIS A 217 16.75 1.72 5.58
CA HIS A 217 15.86 1.78 6.73
C HIS A 217 14.43 1.58 6.27
N PHE A 218 13.65 0.79 7.02
CA PHE A 218 12.26 0.48 6.73
C PHE A 218 11.41 0.90 7.93
N ASP A 219 10.26 1.52 7.70
CA ASP A 219 9.36 1.87 8.80
C ASP A 219 8.87 0.58 9.47
N GLN A 220 9.08 0.43 10.78
CA GLN A 220 8.66 -0.73 11.55
C GLN A 220 7.18 -0.68 11.91
N ASP A 221 6.57 0.52 11.96
CA ASP A 221 5.12 0.67 12.14
C ASP A 221 4.35 0.17 10.90
N GLU A 222 5.06 -0.02 9.78
CA GLU A 222 4.40 -0.37 8.54
C GLU A 222 3.86 -1.79 8.48
N ARG A 223 2.73 -1.90 7.79
CA ARG A 223 1.88 -3.10 7.75
C ARG A 223 2.40 -4.12 6.75
N TRP A 224 3.61 -4.59 7.03
CA TRP A 224 4.40 -5.47 6.20
C TRP A 224 3.77 -6.84 6.01
N SER A 225 3.94 -7.33 4.80
CA SER A 225 3.37 -8.59 4.32
C SER A 225 4.28 -9.18 3.24
N LEU A 226 4.27 -10.50 3.12
CA LEU A 226 4.87 -11.21 1.98
C LEU A 226 3.80 -11.65 0.97
N SER A 227 2.51 -11.54 1.32
CA SER A 227 1.40 -11.76 0.40
C SER A 227 1.48 -10.80 -0.79
N ARG A 228 1.16 -11.31 -1.98
CA ARG A 228 1.12 -10.50 -3.19
C ARG A 228 -0.03 -9.48 -3.21
N ARG A 229 -1.07 -9.68 -2.38
CA ARG A 229 -2.39 -9.03 -2.51
C ARG A 229 -2.83 -8.21 -1.30
N ARG A 230 -2.17 -8.37 -0.16
CA ARG A 230 -2.62 -7.86 1.15
C ARG A 230 -1.47 -7.17 1.86
N GLY A 231 -1.73 -5.95 2.35
CA GLY A 231 -0.73 -5.13 3.03
C GLY A 231 0.34 -4.58 2.08
N ARG A 232 1.42 -4.07 2.66
CA ARG A 232 2.58 -3.56 1.94
C ARG A 232 3.57 -4.70 1.72
N ASN A 233 3.86 -5.00 0.46
CA ASN A 233 4.68 -6.16 0.10
C ASN A 233 6.16 -5.85 0.35
N LEU A 234 6.71 -6.43 1.42
CA LEU A 234 8.05 -6.13 1.90
C LEU A 234 9.13 -6.46 0.85
N PHE A 235 8.95 -7.52 0.06
CA PHE A 235 9.88 -7.86 -1.02
C PHE A 235 10.01 -6.75 -2.08
N VAL A 236 8.90 -6.09 -2.46
CA VAL A 236 8.93 -5.00 -3.45
C VAL A 236 9.70 -3.80 -2.91
N VAL A 237 9.53 -3.44 -1.64
CA VAL A 237 10.24 -2.31 -1.03
C VAL A 237 11.71 -2.67 -0.77
N LEU A 238 12.02 -3.86 -0.25
CA LEU A 238 13.39 -4.39 -0.16
C LEU A 238 14.14 -4.27 -1.50
N ALA A 239 13.51 -4.69 -2.60
CA ALA A 239 14.11 -4.62 -3.92
C ALA A 239 14.34 -3.17 -4.39
N HIS A 240 13.44 -2.24 -4.06
CA HIS A 240 13.59 -0.81 -4.34
C HIS A 240 14.75 -0.18 -3.55
N GLU A 241 14.75 -0.32 -2.23
CA GLU A 241 15.78 0.27 -1.36
C GLU A 241 17.17 -0.33 -1.61
N ILE A 242 17.26 -1.63 -1.95
CA ILE A 242 18.52 -2.21 -2.39
C ILE A 242 19.02 -1.51 -3.66
N GLY A 243 18.13 -1.14 -4.61
CA GLY A 243 18.51 -0.34 -5.77
C GLY A 243 19.16 1.01 -5.40
N HIS A 244 18.66 1.69 -4.37
CA HIS A 244 19.29 2.89 -3.81
C HIS A 244 20.65 2.59 -3.14
N THR A 245 20.78 1.54 -2.32
CA THR A 245 22.10 1.14 -1.77
C THR A 245 23.10 0.68 -2.84
N LEU A 246 22.65 0.44 -4.08
CA LEU A 246 23.49 0.20 -5.26
C LEU A 246 23.81 1.47 -6.07
N GLY A 247 23.26 2.63 -5.72
CA GLY A 247 23.55 3.91 -6.37
C GLY A 247 22.52 4.39 -7.39
N LEU A 248 21.37 3.72 -7.49
CA LEU A 248 20.28 4.17 -8.34
C LEU A 248 19.56 5.36 -7.70
N THR A 249 19.14 6.33 -8.52
CA THR A 249 18.18 7.36 -8.12
C THR A 249 16.77 6.91 -8.51
N HIS A 250 15.74 7.64 -8.07
CA HIS A 250 14.39 7.40 -8.57
C HIS A 250 14.32 7.50 -10.11
N SER A 251 13.34 6.79 -10.67
CA SER A 251 12.96 6.83 -12.08
C SER A 251 11.61 7.52 -12.25
N PRO A 252 11.47 8.44 -13.22
CA PRO A 252 10.18 9.00 -13.61
C PRO A 252 9.32 8.02 -14.44
N ALA A 253 9.86 6.85 -14.81
CA ALA A 253 9.09 5.80 -15.44
C ALA A 253 8.33 4.99 -14.37
N PRO A 254 7.03 4.73 -14.53
CA PRO A 254 6.02 3.75 -13.30
C PRO A 254 5.68 4.22 -13.90
N ARG A 255 6.06 2.78 -14.74
CA ARG A 255 6.22 1.35 -14.29
C ARG A 255 7.47 0.93 -13.50
N ALA A 256 8.64 1.56 -13.65
CA ALA A 256 9.94 1.05 -13.14
C ALA A 256 9.95 0.69 -11.65
N LEU A 257 10.79 -0.26 -11.21
CA LEU A 257 10.92 -0.59 -9.79
C LEU A 257 11.34 0.65 -9.00
N MET A 258 12.36 1.37 -9.49
CA MET A 258 12.87 2.60 -8.89
C MET A 258 11.93 3.82 -9.04
N ALA A 259 10.67 3.67 -9.44
CA ALA A 259 9.73 4.79 -9.37
C ALA A 259 9.35 5.07 -7.90
N PRO A 260 9.31 6.34 -7.46
CA PRO A 260 9.23 6.69 -6.02
C PRO A 260 8.00 6.11 -5.32
N TYR A 261 6.87 6.03 -6.03
CA TYR A 261 5.61 5.58 -5.47
C TYR A 261 5.46 4.06 -5.44
N TYR A 262 5.05 3.54 -4.28
CA TYR A 262 4.81 2.12 -4.06
C TYR A 262 3.77 1.56 -5.04
N LYS A 263 4.03 0.33 -5.49
CA LYS A 263 3.16 -0.44 -6.38
C LYS A 263 2.97 -1.85 -5.82
N ARG A 264 1.73 -2.33 -5.80
CA ARG A 264 1.43 -3.74 -5.53
C ARG A 264 2.00 -4.62 -6.66
N LEU A 265 2.35 -5.85 -6.30
CA LEU A 265 3.06 -6.77 -7.19
C LEU A 265 2.17 -7.30 -8.34
N GLY A 266 2.46 -6.80 -9.55
CA GLY A 266 1.84 -7.19 -10.82
C GLY A 266 2.15 -8.63 -11.23
N ARG A 267 1.62 -9.07 -12.40
CA ARG A 267 2.03 -10.35 -13.02
C ARG A 267 3.32 -10.21 -13.82
N ASP A 268 3.69 -8.97 -14.11
CA ASP A 268 4.78 -8.57 -14.98
C ASP A 268 6.13 -8.69 -14.24
N ALA A 269 7.24 -8.55 -14.96
CA ALA A 269 8.56 -8.48 -14.35
C ALA A 269 8.65 -7.27 -13.41
N LEU A 270 9.19 -7.46 -12.20
CA LEU A 270 9.28 -6.37 -11.22
C LEU A 270 10.31 -5.30 -11.66
N LEU A 271 11.44 -5.73 -12.23
CA LEU A 271 12.39 -4.84 -12.88
C LEU A 271 11.90 -4.48 -14.29
N SER A 272 11.87 -3.19 -14.60
CA SER A 272 11.67 -2.68 -15.95
C SER A 272 13.00 -2.52 -16.70
N TRP A 273 12.90 -2.18 -17.99
CA TRP A 273 14.08 -1.93 -18.83
C TRP A 273 14.93 -0.73 -18.35
N ASP A 274 14.34 0.29 -17.72
CA ASP A 274 15.10 1.44 -17.19
C ASP A 274 15.89 1.05 -15.94
N ASP A 275 15.32 0.22 -15.05
CA ASP A 275 16.01 -0.31 -13.86
C ASP A 275 17.24 -1.14 -14.29
N VAL A 276 17.04 -2.03 -15.27
CA VAL A 276 18.10 -2.89 -15.84
C VAL A 276 19.20 -2.06 -16.51
N LEU A 277 18.84 -1.06 -17.32
CA LEU A 277 19.85 -0.18 -17.94
C LEU A 277 20.58 0.69 -16.91
N ALA A 278 19.89 1.18 -15.88
CA ALA A 278 20.49 1.99 -14.83
C ALA A 278 21.56 1.21 -14.04
N VAL A 279 21.24 0.00 -13.56
CA VAL A 279 22.23 -0.82 -12.85
C VAL A 279 23.37 -1.32 -13.77
N GLN A 280 23.06 -1.67 -15.03
CA GLN A 280 24.10 -2.03 -16.00
C GLN A 280 25.00 -0.84 -16.38
N SER A 281 24.53 0.41 -16.28
CA SER A 281 25.36 1.61 -16.50
C SER A 281 26.41 1.83 -15.41
N LEU A 282 26.14 1.35 -14.19
CA LEU A 282 27.05 1.45 -13.04
C LEU A 282 28.03 0.28 -12.96
N TYR A 283 27.55 -0.95 -13.20
CA TYR A 283 28.28 -2.19 -12.91
C TYR A 283 28.51 -3.12 -14.10
N GLY A 284 27.89 -2.89 -15.25
CA GLY A 284 27.97 -3.78 -16.41
C GLY A 284 26.94 -4.92 -16.38
N LYS A 285 27.00 -5.80 -17.39
CA LYS A 285 26.09 -6.95 -17.59
C LYS A 285 26.57 -8.21 -16.83
N PRO A 286 25.69 -9.16 -16.52
CA PRO A 286 26.07 -10.43 -15.89
C PRO A 286 27.20 -11.16 -16.62
N LEU A 287 28.17 -11.63 -15.85
CA LEU A 287 29.23 -12.51 -16.33
C LEU A 287 28.63 -13.87 -16.68
N GLY A 288 28.67 -14.25 -17.96
CA GLY A 288 28.04 -15.48 -18.48
C GLY A 288 26.86 -15.28 -19.44
N GLY A 289 26.43 -14.05 -19.70
CA GLY A 289 25.51 -13.73 -20.82
C GLY A 289 24.03 -14.13 -20.66
N SER A 290 23.68 -14.95 -19.66
CA SER A 290 22.32 -15.41 -19.38
C SER A 290 21.37 -14.31 -18.87
N VAL A 291 20.77 -13.54 -19.78
CA VAL A 291 19.70 -12.58 -19.47
C VAL A 291 18.36 -13.33 -19.27
N ALA A 292 18.23 -14.05 -18.16
CA ALA A 292 17.11 -14.97 -17.91
C ALA A 292 16.43 -14.73 -16.54
N VAL A 293 15.66 -13.64 -16.41
CA VAL A 293 15.07 -13.21 -15.13
C VAL A 293 13.54 -13.06 -15.18
N GLN A 294 12.83 -14.14 -15.51
CA GLN A 294 11.39 -14.27 -15.20
C GLN A 294 11.18 -14.75 -13.75
N LEU A 295 11.55 -13.92 -12.78
CA LEU A 295 11.39 -14.25 -11.34
C LEU A 295 10.03 -13.94 -10.65
N PRO A 296 9.00 -13.24 -11.21
CA PRO A 296 7.76 -12.97 -10.49
C PRO A 296 6.82 -14.20 -10.33
N GLY A 297 7.23 -15.37 -10.86
CA GLY A 297 6.44 -16.60 -10.83
C GLY A 297 6.70 -17.49 -9.61
N LYS A 298 7.89 -18.12 -9.55
CA LYS A 298 8.17 -19.22 -8.62
C LYS A 298 8.41 -18.77 -7.18
N LEU A 299 9.27 -17.78 -6.95
CA LEU A 299 9.63 -17.35 -5.58
C LEU A 299 8.42 -16.94 -4.73
N PHE A 300 7.34 -16.48 -5.35
CA PHE A 300 6.14 -16.00 -4.65
C PHE A 300 5.18 -17.12 -4.23
N THR A 301 5.17 -18.28 -4.89
CA THR A 301 4.46 -19.43 -4.31
C THR A 301 5.11 -19.85 -3.00
N ASP A 302 6.43 -19.79 -2.96
CA ASP A 302 7.22 -20.22 -1.80
C ASP A 302 6.95 -19.26 -0.61
N PHE A 303 7.01 -17.95 -0.84
CA PHE A 303 6.65 -16.95 0.19
C PHE A 303 5.19 -17.03 0.67
N GLU A 304 4.20 -17.19 -0.22
CA GLU A 304 2.79 -17.35 0.20
C GLU A 304 2.52 -18.67 0.93
N THR A 305 3.35 -19.71 0.74
CA THR A 305 3.28 -20.94 1.54
C THR A 305 3.98 -20.82 2.89
N TRP A 306 5.08 -20.07 3.02
CA TRP A 306 5.77 -19.90 4.30
C TRP A 306 4.94 -19.15 5.36
N ASP A 307 4.06 -18.23 4.96
CA ASP A 307 3.10 -17.58 5.88
C ASP A 307 2.05 -18.58 6.43
N SER A 308 1.91 -19.76 5.81
CA SER A 308 1.11 -20.89 6.32
C SER A 308 1.91 -21.86 7.22
N TYR A 309 3.24 -21.73 7.30
CA TYR A 309 4.14 -22.60 8.05
C TYR A 309 4.92 -21.82 9.13
N SER A 310 4.23 -21.01 9.93
CA SER A 310 4.78 -20.51 11.19
C SER A 310 4.94 -21.69 12.17
N PRO A 311 6.15 -22.06 12.62
CA PRO A 311 6.31 -23.04 13.68
C PRO A 311 5.74 -22.49 15.00
N GLN A 312 5.43 -23.36 15.95
CA GLN A 312 4.97 -22.98 17.30
C GLN A 312 6.12 -22.48 18.21
N GLY A 313 7.02 -21.66 17.65
CA GLY A 313 8.09 -21.02 18.41
C GLY A 313 7.52 -19.95 19.33
N ARG A 314 7.44 -20.24 20.63
CA ARG A 314 7.12 -19.24 21.66
C ARG A 314 8.23 -18.18 21.70
N ARG A 315 7.97 -17.01 21.12
CA ARG A 315 8.59 -15.74 21.52
C ARG A 315 7.51 -14.87 22.19
N PRO A 316 7.88 -13.93 23.09
CA PRO A 316 6.90 -13.19 23.87
C PRO A 316 6.01 -12.29 23.00
N GLU A 317 4.71 -12.50 23.12
CA GLU A 317 3.63 -11.51 23.01
C GLU A 317 3.94 -10.18 22.28
N THR A 318 3.82 -10.21 20.94
CA THR A 318 3.17 -9.07 20.28
C THR A 318 1.73 -9.01 20.82
N GLN A 319 1.44 -8.07 21.71
CA GLN A 319 0.16 -8.05 22.41
C GLN A 319 -0.99 -7.81 21.42
N GLY A 320 -2.07 -8.56 21.60
CA GLY A 320 -3.26 -8.50 20.74
C GLY A 320 -3.17 -9.34 19.45
N PRO A 321 -4.21 -9.33 18.61
CA PRO A 321 -4.32 -10.23 17.46
C PRO A 321 -3.35 -9.90 16.31
N LYS A 322 -2.70 -10.91 15.72
CA LYS A 322 -1.76 -10.72 14.59
C LYS A 322 -2.33 -9.95 13.38
N TYR A 323 -3.65 -9.95 13.17
CA TYR A 323 -4.27 -9.20 12.06
C TYR A 323 -4.32 -7.68 12.33
N CYS A 324 -4.19 -7.23 13.57
CA CYS A 324 -4.09 -5.81 13.96
C CYS A 324 -2.78 -5.21 13.46
N HIS A 325 -1.66 -5.89 13.69
CA HIS A 325 -0.32 -5.41 13.34
C HIS A 325 0.02 -5.64 11.86
N SER A 326 -0.47 -6.73 11.25
CA SER A 326 -0.04 -7.15 9.89
C SER A 326 -1.03 -6.86 8.75
N SER A 327 -2.05 -7.69 8.56
CA SER A 327 -3.13 -7.59 7.56
C SER A 327 -3.98 -8.87 7.58
N PHE A 328 -5.24 -8.78 7.16
CA PHE A 328 -6.11 -9.93 6.94
C PHE A 328 -6.34 -10.20 5.44
N ASP A 329 -6.60 -11.47 5.11
CA ASP A 329 -6.87 -11.94 3.76
C ASP A 329 -8.34 -11.74 3.38
N ALA A 330 -9.26 -11.89 4.32
CA ALA A 330 -10.69 -11.58 4.18
C ALA A 330 -11.32 -11.25 5.54
N ILE A 331 -12.51 -10.65 5.53
CA ILE A 331 -13.35 -10.42 6.70
C ILE A 331 -14.83 -10.54 6.32
N THR A 332 -15.66 -11.08 7.21
CA THR A 332 -17.14 -11.07 7.11
C THR A 332 -17.77 -10.91 8.48
N VAL A 333 -19.06 -10.57 8.52
CA VAL A 333 -19.92 -10.55 9.71
C VAL A 333 -21.10 -11.51 9.51
N ASP A 334 -21.64 -12.10 10.59
CA ASP A 334 -22.89 -12.86 10.56
C ASP A 334 -24.11 -12.06 11.07
N ARG A 335 -25.25 -12.75 11.33
CA ARG A 335 -26.48 -12.09 11.82
C ARG A 335 -26.35 -11.58 13.24
N GLN A 336 -25.56 -12.24 14.07
CA GLN A 336 -25.31 -11.92 15.48
C GLN A 336 -24.30 -10.76 15.64
N GLN A 337 -23.84 -10.19 14.52
CA GLN A 337 -22.75 -9.22 14.46
C GLN A 337 -21.39 -9.76 14.94
N GLN A 338 -21.25 -11.09 15.00
CA GLN A 338 -19.96 -11.72 15.21
C GLN A 338 -19.16 -11.65 13.90
N LEU A 339 -17.92 -11.18 14.01
CA LEU A 339 -17.00 -10.97 12.90
C LEU A 339 -16.05 -12.16 12.80
N TYR A 340 -15.71 -12.51 11.56
CA TYR A 340 -14.74 -13.56 11.24
C TYR A 340 -13.66 -12.94 10.38
N ILE A 341 -12.45 -12.86 10.93
CA ILE A 341 -11.27 -12.26 10.31
C ILE A 341 -10.32 -13.39 9.94
N PHE A 342 -9.89 -13.44 8.67
CA PHE A 342 -9.13 -14.56 8.12
C PHE A 342 -7.70 -14.15 7.79
N LYS A 343 -6.68 -14.94 8.17
CA LYS A 343 -5.30 -14.77 7.75
C LYS A 343 -4.56 -16.11 7.69
N GLY A 344 -3.89 -16.39 6.58
CA GLY A 344 -3.09 -17.60 6.45
C GLY A 344 -3.96 -18.86 6.54
N SER A 345 -3.56 -19.80 7.39
CA SER A 345 -4.35 -20.99 7.77
C SER A 345 -5.30 -20.77 8.96
N HIS A 346 -5.45 -19.54 9.47
CA HIS A 346 -6.14 -19.25 10.72
C HIS A 346 -7.28 -18.22 10.56
N PHE A 347 -8.14 -18.17 11.56
CA PHE A 347 -9.16 -17.12 11.71
C PHE A 347 -9.36 -16.74 13.17
N TRP A 348 -9.92 -15.55 13.38
CA TRP A 348 -10.35 -15.04 14.68
C TRP A 348 -11.85 -14.78 14.63
N GLU A 349 -12.53 -15.07 15.73
CA GLU A 349 -13.90 -14.65 15.96
C GLU A 349 -13.88 -13.41 16.86
N VAL A 350 -14.50 -12.31 16.44
CA VAL A 350 -14.62 -11.07 17.23
C VAL A 350 -16.08 -10.82 17.54
N ALA A 351 -16.42 -10.71 18.82
CA ALA A 351 -17.77 -10.39 19.26
C ALA A 351 -18.11 -8.91 19.01
N ALA A 352 -19.40 -8.56 19.08
CA ALA A 352 -19.88 -7.22 18.70
C ALA A 352 -19.38 -6.07 19.61
N ASP A 353 -18.87 -6.42 20.80
CA ASP A 353 -18.22 -5.55 21.79
C ASP A 353 -16.71 -5.33 21.50
N GLY A 354 -16.10 -6.11 20.60
CA GLY A 354 -14.67 -6.10 20.31
C GLY A 354 -13.86 -7.22 20.99
N ASN A 355 -14.46 -8.09 21.80
CA ASN A 355 -13.74 -9.22 22.41
C ASN A 355 -13.32 -10.25 21.34
N VAL A 356 -12.03 -10.62 21.33
CA VAL A 356 -11.42 -11.46 20.29
C VAL A 356 -11.10 -12.86 20.82
N SER A 357 -11.38 -13.90 20.02
CA SER A 357 -10.94 -15.27 20.32
C SER A 357 -9.44 -15.48 20.06
N GLU A 358 -8.85 -16.49 20.70
CA GLU A 358 -7.58 -17.07 20.21
C GLU A 358 -7.67 -17.48 18.71
N PRO A 359 -6.53 -17.45 17.97
CA PRO A 359 -6.49 -17.82 16.55
C PRO A 359 -6.80 -19.31 16.35
N ARG A 360 -7.89 -19.61 15.65
CA ARG A 360 -8.31 -20.99 15.36
C ARG A 360 -7.88 -21.43 13.95
N PRO A 361 -7.47 -22.69 13.73
CA PRO A 361 -7.21 -23.20 12.39
C PRO A 361 -8.48 -23.22 11.53
N LEU A 362 -8.38 -22.76 10.27
CA LEU A 362 -9.49 -22.80 9.30
C LEU A 362 -10.08 -24.21 9.12
N GLN A 363 -9.22 -25.24 9.17
CA GLN A 363 -9.61 -26.64 9.02
C GLN A 363 -10.42 -27.19 10.20
N GLU A 364 -10.35 -26.57 11.39
CA GLU A 364 -11.14 -26.97 12.57
C GLU A 364 -12.63 -26.72 12.34
N ARG A 365 -12.97 -25.52 11.84
CA ARG A 365 -14.36 -25.10 11.59
C ARG A 365 -14.84 -25.38 10.16
N TRP A 366 -13.95 -25.40 9.17
CA TRP A 366 -14.27 -25.58 7.75
C TRP A 366 -13.31 -26.57 7.06
N VAL A 367 -13.51 -27.85 7.32
CA VAL A 367 -12.74 -28.95 6.72
C VAL A 367 -12.70 -28.82 5.19
N GLY A 368 -11.51 -28.85 4.60
CA GLY A 368 -11.30 -28.72 3.15
C GLY A 368 -11.27 -27.27 2.60
N LEU A 369 -11.35 -26.25 3.46
CA LEU A 369 -11.18 -24.85 3.08
C LEU A 369 -9.68 -24.46 3.07
N PRO A 370 -9.08 -24.08 1.92
CA PRO A 370 -7.65 -23.81 1.85
C PRO A 370 -7.25 -22.54 2.62
N PRO A 371 -5.97 -22.41 3.05
CA PRO A 371 -5.43 -21.18 3.62
C PRO A 371 -5.46 -20.02 2.59
N ASN A 372 -5.22 -18.79 3.03
CA ASN A 372 -5.14 -17.57 2.22
C ASN A 372 -6.41 -17.38 1.36
N ILE A 373 -7.57 -17.24 2.02
CA ILE A 373 -8.88 -17.01 1.37
C ILE A 373 -8.99 -15.57 0.88
N GLU A 374 -9.29 -15.38 -0.42
CA GLU A 374 -9.23 -14.07 -1.07
C GLU A 374 -10.53 -13.26 -0.89
N ALA A 375 -11.66 -13.91 -0.61
CA ALA A 375 -12.87 -13.24 -0.16
C ALA A 375 -13.77 -14.17 0.66
N ALA A 376 -14.53 -13.60 1.60
CA ALA A 376 -15.51 -14.28 2.42
C ALA A 376 -16.78 -13.42 2.56
N ALA A 377 -17.95 -14.04 2.67
CA ALA A 377 -19.21 -13.36 3.01
C ALA A 377 -20.23 -14.35 3.61
N VAL A 378 -20.92 -13.96 4.68
CA VAL A 378 -22.09 -14.70 5.22
C VAL A 378 -23.36 -14.16 4.59
N SER A 379 -24.19 -15.04 4.06
CA SER A 379 -25.51 -14.69 3.58
C SER A 379 -26.47 -14.52 4.75
N LEU A 380 -26.91 -13.28 5.02
CA LEU A 380 -27.83 -13.02 6.14
C LEU A 380 -29.22 -13.66 5.92
N ASN A 381 -29.55 -14.10 4.71
CA ASN A 381 -30.81 -14.80 4.39
C ASN A 381 -30.90 -16.19 5.01
N ASP A 382 -29.84 -16.99 4.92
CA ASP A 382 -29.81 -18.42 5.32
C ASP A 382 -28.77 -18.72 6.43
N GLY A 383 -27.78 -17.85 6.63
CA GLY A 383 -26.68 -18.04 7.57
C GLY A 383 -25.50 -18.81 6.98
N ASP A 384 -25.52 -19.08 5.67
CA ASP A 384 -24.44 -19.83 5.01
C ASP A 384 -23.23 -18.94 4.73
N PHE A 385 -22.03 -19.46 5.03
CA PHE A 385 -20.74 -18.85 4.74
C PHE A 385 -20.34 -19.16 3.28
N TYR A 386 -19.90 -18.15 2.54
CA TYR A 386 -19.38 -18.28 1.17
C TYR A 386 -17.93 -17.83 1.15
N PHE A 387 -17.04 -18.68 0.61
CA PHE A 387 -15.61 -18.41 0.51
C PHE A 387 -15.12 -18.53 -0.93
N PHE A 388 -14.12 -17.73 -1.28
CA PHE A 388 -13.60 -17.61 -2.65
C PHE A 388 -12.06 -17.63 -2.66
N LYS A 389 -11.47 -18.47 -3.52
CA LYS A 389 -10.03 -18.49 -3.78
C LYS A 389 -9.74 -18.97 -5.21
N GLY A 390 -9.00 -18.19 -5.98
CA GLY A 390 -8.62 -18.49 -7.35
C GLY A 390 -9.82 -18.55 -8.30
N GLY A 391 -10.13 -19.75 -8.77
CA GLY A 391 -11.35 -20.02 -9.54
C GLY A 391 -12.36 -20.92 -8.80
N ARG A 392 -12.18 -21.11 -7.48
CA ARG A 392 -12.95 -22.04 -6.65
C ARG A 392 -13.76 -21.32 -5.57
N CYS A 393 -14.93 -21.88 -5.30
CA CYS A 393 -15.97 -21.35 -4.42
C CYS A 393 -16.40 -22.46 -3.44
N TRP A 394 -16.58 -22.09 -2.17
CA TRP A 394 -17.10 -22.98 -1.12
C TRP A 394 -18.34 -22.34 -0.49
N ARG A 395 -19.29 -23.19 -0.05
CA ARG A 395 -20.46 -22.79 0.74
C ARG A 395 -20.59 -23.74 1.94
N PHE A 396 -20.69 -23.19 3.14
CA PHE A 396 -20.80 -23.93 4.39
C PHE A 396 -21.98 -23.45 5.23
N ARG A 397 -22.69 -24.37 5.89
CA ARG A 397 -23.74 -24.09 6.87
C ARG A 397 -23.20 -24.41 8.26
N GLY A 398 -22.80 -23.37 8.99
CA GLY A 398 -21.91 -23.54 10.14
C GLY A 398 -20.62 -24.25 9.67
N PRO A 399 -20.26 -25.42 10.24
CA PRO A 399 -19.11 -26.20 9.79
C PRO A 399 -19.39 -27.18 8.63
N LYS A 400 -20.65 -27.44 8.27
CA LYS A 400 -21.01 -28.47 7.29
C LYS A 400 -20.90 -27.94 5.85
N PRO A 401 -20.13 -28.54 4.93
CA PRO A 401 -20.10 -28.13 3.54
C PRO A 401 -21.45 -28.39 2.87
N VAL A 402 -22.01 -27.36 2.22
CA VAL A 402 -23.27 -27.45 1.45
C VAL A 402 -23.01 -28.00 0.04
N TRP A 403 -21.81 -27.75 -0.50
CA TRP A 403 -21.31 -28.40 -1.69
C TRP A 403 -20.19 -29.36 -1.27
N GLY A 404 -20.40 -30.67 -1.41
CA GLY A 404 -19.42 -31.70 -1.01
C GLY A 404 -18.08 -31.62 -1.77
N LEU A 405 -18.04 -30.88 -2.88
CA LEU A 405 -16.82 -30.50 -3.59
C LEU A 405 -16.82 -29.00 -3.91
N PRO A 406 -15.65 -28.33 -3.89
CA PRO A 406 -15.53 -26.91 -4.19
C PRO A 406 -15.91 -26.61 -5.65
N GLN A 407 -16.78 -25.64 -5.83
CA GLN A 407 -17.37 -25.31 -7.13
C GLN A 407 -16.45 -24.44 -7.98
N LEU A 408 -16.41 -24.70 -9.28
CA LEU A 408 -15.69 -23.87 -10.25
C LEU A 408 -16.51 -22.60 -10.56
N CYS A 409 -16.28 -21.54 -9.77
CA CYS A 409 -16.95 -20.23 -9.87
C CYS A 409 -17.09 -19.71 -11.31
N ARG A 410 -16.09 -20.00 -12.16
CA ARG A 410 -16.00 -19.56 -13.55
C ARG A 410 -17.20 -20.00 -14.41
N ALA A 411 -17.85 -21.12 -14.09
CA ALA A 411 -19.06 -21.57 -14.78
C ALA A 411 -20.24 -20.58 -14.61
N GLY A 412 -20.28 -19.85 -13.49
CA GLY A 412 -21.24 -18.78 -13.23
C GLY A 412 -20.82 -17.40 -13.76
N GLY A 413 -19.69 -17.28 -14.47
CA GLY A 413 -19.16 -15.99 -14.94
C GLY A 413 -18.38 -15.18 -13.90
N LEU A 414 -18.14 -15.73 -12.70
CA LEU A 414 -17.46 -15.02 -11.60
C LEU A 414 -15.98 -14.71 -11.91
N PRO A 415 -15.44 -13.59 -11.38
CA PRO A 415 -14.04 -13.22 -11.57
C PRO A 415 -13.10 -14.23 -10.91
N ARG A 416 -11.93 -14.45 -11.52
CA ARG A 416 -10.83 -15.18 -10.85
C ARG A 416 -10.14 -14.26 -9.84
N HIS A 417 -9.92 -14.77 -8.64
CA HIS A 417 -9.28 -14.09 -7.51
C HIS A 417 -9.96 -12.75 -7.16
N PRO A 418 -11.22 -12.75 -6.70
CA PRO A 418 -11.89 -11.54 -6.21
C PRO A 418 -11.10 -10.88 -5.08
N ASP A 419 -11.30 -9.59 -4.89
CA ASP A 419 -10.59 -8.80 -3.87
C ASP A 419 -11.38 -8.74 -2.56
N ALA A 420 -12.71 -8.70 -2.64
CA ALA A 420 -13.61 -8.81 -1.50
C ALA A 420 -14.97 -9.42 -1.93
N ALA A 421 -15.73 -9.88 -0.95
CA ALA A 421 -17.14 -10.24 -1.09
C ALA A 421 -17.95 -9.54 0.01
N LEU A 422 -19.23 -9.36 -0.24
CA LEU A 422 -20.18 -8.65 0.63
C LEU A 422 -21.56 -9.31 0.47
N PHE A 423 -22.28 -9.54 1.57
CA PHE A 423 -23.73 -9.66 1.48
C PHE A 423 -24.35 -8.28 1.61
N PHE A 424 -24.97 -7.79 0.53
CA PHE A 424 -25.55 -6.45 0.47
C PHE A 424 -27.02 -6.50 0.91
N PRO A 425 -27.38 -5.94 2.09
CA PRO A 425 -28.72 -6.13 2.66
C PRO A 425 -29.88 -5.64 1.78
N PRO A 426 -29.83 -4.46 1.11
CA PRO A 426 -30.96 -3.93 0.34
C PRO A 426 -31.41 -4.83 -0.82
N LEU A 427 -30.47 -5.46 -1.53
CA LEU A 427 -30.80 -6.42 -2.60
C LEU A 427 -30.98 -7.87 -2.06
N ARG A 428 -30.59 -8.11 -0.81
CA ARG A 428 -30.51 -9.43 -0.16
C ARG A 428 -29.68 -10.44 -0.98
N ARG A 429 -28.54 -9.97 -1.51
CA ARG A 429 -27.69 -10.68 -2.48
C ARG A 429 -26.20 -10.62 -2.11
N LEU A 430 -25.42 -11.58 -2.60
CA LEU A 430 -23.96 -11.52 -2.57
C LEU A 430 -23.43 -10.63 -3.71
N ILE A 431 -22.39 -9.87 -3.40
CA ILE A 431 -21.63 -9.01 -4.30
C ILE A 431 -20.15 -9.34 -4.18
N LEU A 432 -19.47 -9.53 -5.31
CA LEU A 432 -18.01 -9.69 -5.38
C LEU A 432 -17.36 -8.48 -6.03
N PHE A 433 -16.23 -8.04 -5.48
CA PHE A 433 -15.43 -6.91 -5.98
C PHE A 433 -14.14 -7.41 -6.64
N LYS A 434 -13.73 -6.79 -7.75
CA LYS A 434 -12.48 -7.11 -8.46
C LYS A 434 -11.95 -5.89 -9.22
N GLY A 435 -10.90 -5.25 -8.69
CA GLY A 435 -10.37 -3.98 -9.20
C GLY A 435 -11.50 -2.94 -9.37
N ALA A 436 -11.48 -2.19 -10.49
CA ALA A 436 -12.51 -1.23 -10.90
C ALA A 436 -13.91 -1.82 -11.21
N ARG A 437 -14.26 -3.05 -10.78
CA ARG A 437 -15.53 -3.72 -11.12
C ARG A 437 -16.16 -4.47 -9.96
N TYR A 438 -17.49 -4.61 -10.00
CA TYR A 438 -18.26 -5.45 -9.08
C TYR A 438 -19.31 -6.32 -9.80
N TYR A 439 -19.65 -7.45 -9.19
CA TYR A 439 -20.48 -8.53 -9.74
C TYR A 439 -21.56 -8.91 -8.71
N VAL A 440 -22.83 -8.90 -9.08
CA VAL A 440 -23.94 -9.34 -8.21
C VAL A 440 -24.35 -10.76 -8.58
N LEU A 441 -24.65 -11.60 -7.57
CA LEU A 441 -24.94 -13.03 -7.75
C LEU A 441 -26.45 -13.36 -7.78
N ALA A 442 -26.78 -14.41 -8.52
CA ALA A 442 -28.09 -15.05 -8.56
C ALA A 442 -28.54 -15.52 -7.17
N ARG A 443 -29.84 -15.39 -6.84
CA ARG A 443 -30.37 -15.91 -5.57
C ARG A 443 -30.18 -17.42 -5.51
N GLY A 444 -29.53 -17.91 -4.45
CA GLY A 444 -29.27 -19.33 -4.21
C GLY A 444 -28.08 -19.93 -4.97
N GLY A 445 -27.42 -19.18 -5.86
CA GLY A 445 -26.39 -19.72 -6.76
C GLY A 445 -25.09 -18.90 -6.86
N LEU A 446 -24.16 -19.40 -7.68
CA LEU A 446 -22.88 -18.74 -8.03
C LEU A 446 -22.91 -18.06 -9.41
N GLN A 447 -24.06 -17.99 -10.05
CA GLN A 447 -24.21 -17.35 -11.36
C GLN A 447 -24.22 -15.82 -11.18
N VAL A 448 -23.53 -15.08 -12.05
CA VAL A 448 -23.59 -13.63 -12.10
C VAL A 448 -24.91 -13.20 -12.74
N GLU A 449 -25.58 -12.21 -12.15
CA GLU A 449 -26.81 -11.64 -12.71
C GLU A 449 -26.55 -10.95 -14.07
N PRO A 450 -27.55 -10.89 -14.97
CA PRO A 450 -27.47 -10.05 -16.16
C PRO A 450 -27.07 -8.60 -15.84
N TYR A 451 -26.45 -7.92 -16.81
CA TYR A 451 -25.91 -6.55 -16.71
C TYR A 451 -24.68 -6.38 -15.78
N TYR A 452 -24.10 -7.45 -15.23
CA TYR A 452 -22.84 -7.42 -14.48
C TYR A 452 -21.67 -8.05 -15.26
N PRO A 453 -20.41 -7.62 -15.03
CA PRO A 453 -19.97 -6.64 -14.03
C PRO A 453 -20.27 -5.18 -14.37
N ARG A 454 -20.51 -4.39 -13.33
CA ARG A 454 -20.60 -2.92 -13.38
C ARG A 454 -19.33 -2.26 -12.82
N SER A 455 -19.21 -0.95 -13.02
CA SER A 455 -18.06 -0.14 -12.60
C SER A 455 -18.05 0.08 -11.09
N LEU A 456 -16.88 0.03 -10.44
CA LEU A 456 -16.76 0.38 -9.01
C LEU A 456 -17.14 1.85 -8.75
N GLN A 457 -17.18 2.71 -9.79
CA GLN A 457 -17.65 4.10 -9.69
C GLN A 457 -19.11 4.23 -9.21
N ASP A 458 -19.92 3.18 -9.30
CA ASP A 458 -21.26 3.12 -8.68
C ASP A 458 -21.20 3.15 -7.13
N TRP A 459 -20.02 2.91 -6.54
CA TRP A 459 -19.74 2.96 -5.10
C TRP A 459 -18.81 4.16 -4.83
N GLY A 460 -19.39 5.36 -4.82
CA GLY A 460 -18.66 6.63 -4.87
C GLY A 460 -17.63 6.78 -3.74
N GLY A 461 -16.36 6.92 -4.12
CA GLY A 461 -15.24 7.13 -3.18
C GLY A 461 -14.59 5.85 -2.62
N ILE A 462 -15.10 4.66 -2.96
CA ILE A 462 -14.47 3.38 -2.58
C ILE A 462 -13.23 3.11 -3.45
N PRO A 463 -12.08 2.74 -2.86
CA PRO A 463 -10.87 2.41 -3.62
C PRO A 463 -10.97 1.03 -4.29
N GLU A 464 -10.24 0.85 -5.40
CA GLU A 464 -10.04 -0.47 -6.00
C GLU A 464 -9.26 -1.42 -5.07
N GLU A 465 -9.38 -2.73 -5.32
CA GLU A 465 -8.61 -3.79 -4.63
C GLU A 465 -8.68 -3.76 -3.07
N VAL A 466 -9.89 -3.56 -2.56
CA VAL A 466 -10.25 -3.73 -1.13
C VAL A 466 -9.88 -5.13 -0.59
N SER A 467 -9.63 -5.21 0.72
CA SER A 467 -9.38 -6.46 1.45
C SER A 467 -10.64 -7.10 2.05
N GLY A 468 -11.74 -6.35 2.10
CA GLY A 468 -13.00 -6.82 2.65
C GLY A 468 -14.09 -5.74 2.63
N ALA A 469 -15.35 -6.18 2.78
CA ALA A 469 -16.52 -5.31 2.86
C ALA A 469 -17.62 -5.97 3.70
N LEU A 470 -18.20 -5.27 4.66
CA LEU A 470 -19.28 -5.82 5.52
C LEU A 470 -20.33 -4.77 5.89
N PRO A 471 -21.62 -5.15 6.01
CA PRO A 471 -22.67 -4.27 6.52
C PRO A 471 -22.56 -4.11 8.04
N ARG A 472 -23.06 -2.99 8.58
CA ARG A 472 -23.18 -2.75 10.03
C ARG A 472 -24.63 -2.43 10.45
N PRO A 473 -24.97 -2.51 11.75
CA PRO A 473 -26.34 -2.33 12.23
C PRO A 473 -26.88 -0.91 12.04
N ASP A 474 -25.97 0.06 11.90
CA ASP A 474 -26.26 1.48 11.59
C ASP A 474 -26.71 1.71 10.13
N GLY A 475 -26.85 0.65 9.33
CA GLY A 475 -27.19 0.76 7.91
C GLY A 475 -26.04 1.25 7.03
N SER A 476 -24.81 1.33 7.55
CA SER A 476 -23.61 1.60 6.75
C SER A 476 -22.98 0.33 6.20
N ILE A 477 -22.00 0.47 5.30
CA ILE A 477 -21.08 -0.59 4.89
C ILE A 477 -19.66 -0.11 5.15
N ILE A 478 -18.85 -0.95 5.77
CA ILE A 478 -17.42 -0.69 5.99
C ILE A 478 -16.63 -1.47 4.94
N PHE A 479 -15.95 -0.74 4.06
CA PHE A 479 -14.94 -1.28 3.15
C PHE A 479 -13.56 -1.11 3.78
N PHE A 480 -12.69 -2.11 3.60
CA PHE A 480 -11.33 -2.11 4.14
C PHE A 480 -10.30 -2.23 3.03
N ARG A 481 -9.16 -1.57 3.18
CA ARG A 481 -7.99 -1.79 2.33
C ARG A 481 -6.71 -1.39 3.10
N ASP A 482 -5.74 -2.31 3.13
CA ASP A 482 -4.44 -2.11 3.77
C ASP A 482 -4.59 -1.70 5.26
N ASP A 483 -4.26 -0.48 5.64
CA ASP A 483 -4.43 0.12 6.98
C ASP A 483 -5.73 0.94 7.15
N ARG A 484 -6.48 1.19 6.07
CA ARG A 484 -7.61 2.13 6.05
C ARG A 484 -8.98 1.47 5.86
N TYR A 485 -10.02 2.17 6.32
CA TYR A 485 -11.42 1.87 6.02
C TYR A 485 -12.13 3.06 5.37
N TRP A 486 -13.26 2.76 4.74
CA TRP A 486 -14.23 3.70 4.21
C TRP A 486 -15.62 3.27 4.69
N ARG A 487 -16.31 4.14 5.43
CA ARG A 487 -17.73 3.98 5.77
C ARG A 487 -18.56 4.54 4.62
N LEU A 488 -19.48 3.74 4.09
CA LEU A 488 -20.38 4.07 2.99
C LEU A 488 -21.84 4.08 3.43
N ASP A 489 -22.54 5.14 3.05
CA ASP A 489 -23.99 5.31 3.19
C ASP A 489 -24.70 4.41 2.15
N GLN A 490 -25.51 3.46 2.61
CA GLN A 490 -26.20 2.49 1.73
C GLN A 490 -27.28 3.13 0.84
N ALA A 491 -27.86 4.26 1.23
CA ALA A 491 -28.90 4.95 0.46
C ALA A 491 -28.30 5.86 -0.62
N LYS A 492 -27.14 6.48 -0.35
CA LYS A 492 -26.43 7.35 -1.30
C LYS A 492 -25.40 6.62 -2.17
N LEU A 493 -25.00 5.40 -1.76
CA LEU A 493 -23.85 4.66 -2.31
C LEU A 493 -22.56 5.48 -2.39
N GLN A 494 -22.30 6.30 -1.36
CA GLN A 494 -21.09 7.13 -1.26
C GLN A 494 -20.39 6.95 0.08
N ALA A 495 -19.05 6.97 0.04
CA ALA A 495 -18.20 7.00 1.21
C ALA A 495 -18.35 8.33 1.96
N THR A 496 -18.82 8.28 3.20
CA THR A 496 -19.05 9.45 4.07
C THR A 496 -17.88 9.72 5.03
N THR A 497 -17.06 8.71 5.31
CA THR A 497 -15.91 8.82 6.23
C THR A 497 -14.83 7.83 5.84
N SER A 498 -13.56 8.16 6.06
CA SER A 498 -12.43 7.23 5.95
C SER A 498 -11.40 7.49 7.03
N GLY A 499 -10.77 6.44 7.55
CA GLY A 499 -9.76 6.52 8.59
C GLY A 499 -8.91 5.25 8.68
N ARG A 500 -8.15 5.06 9.76
CA ARG A 500 -7.35 3.87 10.07
C ARG A 500 -8.16 2.90 10.95
N TRP A 501 -8.42 1.68 10.49
CA TRP A 501 -9.42 0.84 11.15
C TRP A 501 -8.96 0.25 12.48
N ALA A 502 -7.67 -0.05 12.64
CA ALA A 502 -7.12 -0.55 13.91
C ALA A 502 -7.30 0.47 15.04
N THR A 503 -7.01 1.74 14.76
CA THR A 503 -6.99 2.84 15.73
C THR A 503 -8.30 3.63 15.83
N GLU A 504 -9.36 3.25 15.12
CA GLU A 504 -10.66 3.96 15.13
C GLU A 504 -11.90 3.06 15.27
N LEU A 505 -11.79 1.74 14.99
CA LEU A 505 -12.91 0.81 15.07
C LEU A 505 -12.69 -0.15 16.24
N PRO A 506 -13.12 0.16 17.47
CA PRO A 506 -12.85 -0.67 18.65
C PRO A 506 -13.44 -2.09 18.54
N TRP A 507 -14.56 -2.24 17.81
CA TRP A 507 -15.16 -3.54 17.48
C TRP A 507 -14.30 -4.43 16.56
N MET A 508 -13.17 -3.94 16.03
CA MET A 508 -12.15 -4.75 15.37
C MET A 508 -11.19 -5.44 16.37
N GLY A 509 -11.32 -5.19 17.69
CA GLY A 509 -10.58 -5.94 18.71
C GLY A 509 -9.08 -5.66 18.80
N CYS A 510 -8.62 -4.53 18.24
CA CYS A 510 -7.21 -4.10 18.28
C CYS A 510 -6.87 -3.17 19.46
N TRP A 511 -7.77 -3.09 20.45
CA TRP A 511 -7.65 -2.21 21.62
C TRP A 511 -7.61 -3.07 22.87
N HIS A 512 -6.56 -2.97 23.68
CA HIS A 512 -6.52 -3.62 24.99
C HIS A 512 -7.24 -2.74 26.02
N ALA A 513 -8.26 -3.29 26.69
CA ALA A 513 -9.03 -2.57 27.71
C ALA A 513 -8.18 -2.10 28.92
N ASN A 514 -6.98 -2.66 29.10
CA ASN A 514 -6.05 -2.33 30.19
C ASN A 514 -4.92 -1.35 29.77
N SER A 515 -4.89 -0.87 28.53
CA SER A 515 -3.97 0.18 28.07
C SER A 515 -4.77 1.33 27.46
N GLY A 516 -4.67 2.53 28.03
CA GLY A 516 -5.40 3.74 27.57
C GLY A 516 -4.92 4.32 26.23
N SER A 517 -4.28 3.51 25.40
CA SER A 517 -3.69 3.84 24.10
C SER A 517 -4.05 2.74 23.10
N ALA A 518 -4.28 3.10 21.84
CA ALA A 518 -4.22 2.12 20.76
C ALA A 518 -2.85 1.44 20.75
N LEU A 519 -2.79 0.17 20.33
CA LEU A 519 -1.54 -0.52 20.12
C LEU A 519 -0.93 0.00 18.80
N PHE A 520 0.28 0.53 18.90
CA PHE A 520 1.14 0.93 17.78
C PHE A 520 2.14 -0.20 17.51
#